data_AF-A0A7W4YLF0-F1
#
_entry.id   AF-A0A7W4YLF0-F1
#
_cell.length_a   1.000
_cell.length_b   1.000
_cell.length_c   1.000
_cell.angle_alpha   90.00
_cell.angle_beta   90.00
_cell.angle_gamma   90.00
#
_symmetry.space_group_name_H-M   'P 1'
#
loop_
_entity.id
_entity.type
_entity.pdbx_description
1 polymer ?
#
loop_
_entity_poly.entity_id
_entity_poly.type
_entity_poly.pdbx_seq_one_letter_code
_entity_poly.pdbx_strand_id
1 'polypeptide(L)'
;MTSRNEFELTDCTNRDPDITRDAKAWRDAAGVKYTEALRVIEDPLHQGLLGDRIVVRDLLRMLEEDPLLGRSGYAGTFGRNGLHADIAMRDQLSERVLREVVLAAEVLRMFTRSKTLAPGGTPTLTAAGIPFDTSLIDLYEREWVSSYEMKHTAEQMLGPIDPYISNGAVILAATAIGLPTMRFEEDSPNVRIGVSREEHDHVRRMLNGGSDRPKTGRNLPPGYTRLQAVLMRASAGETFEQELTIPLTMRKPDSPFHRWLVAQSDRTGILGRMAQDYAEGVRLSHHRAVDSPDDLIELMGTLSSAPEFDHAAAQFAAEYKSLMSTP
;
A
#
# COMPACT_ATOMS: atom_id res chain seq x y z
N MET A 1 41.82 5.04 30.89
CA MET A 1 41.46 3.83 30.12
C MET A 1 39.99 4.00 29.75
N THR A 2 39.75 4.56 28.58
CA THR A 2 38.42 4.91 28.08
C THR A 2 38.12 3.94 26.96
N SER A 3 37.28 2.95 27.23
CA SER A 3 36.79 2.03 26.19
C SER A 3 35.98 2.82 25.18
N ARG A 4 36.53 2.98 23.99
CA ARG A 4 35.79 3.38 22.79
C ARG A 4 34.83 2.23 22.46
N ASN A 5 33.53 2.53 22.48
CA ASN A 5 32.54 1.70 21.81
C ASN A 5 32.86 1.75 20.31
N GLU A 6 33.45 0.66 19.82
CA GLU A 6 33.36 0.27 18.42
C GLU A 6 31.88 -0.01 18.13
N PHE A 7 31.18 0.98 17.59
CA PHE A 7 30.04 0.70 16.74
C PHE A 7 30.59 -0.10 15.57
N GLU A 8 30.41 -1.42 15.63
CA GLU A 8 30.59 -2.32 14.49
C GLU A 8 29.87 -1.70 13.29
N LEU A 9 30.67 -1.24 12.32
CA LEU A 9 30.24 -1.00 10.96
C LEU A 9 29.67 -2.32 10.44
N THR A 10 28.35 -2.45 10.56
CA THR A 10 27.60 -3.56 10.00
C THR A 10 27.97 -3.67 8.52
N ASP A 11 28.40 -4.86 8.16
CA ASP A 11 28.97 -5.24 6.87
C ASP A 11 28.16 -4.65 5.71
N CYS A 12 28.78 -3.73 4.96
CA CYS A 12 28.15 -3.03 3.84
C CYS A 12 27.93 -3.95 2.62
N THR A 13 28.32 -5.23 2.69
CA THR A 13 28.35 -6.13 1.54
C THR A 13 27.10 -6.99 1.33
N ASN A 14 26.13 -6.97 2.27
CA ASN A 14 24.92 -7.80 2.17
C ASN A 14 23.59 -7.00 2.27
N ARG A 15 23.59 -5.74 1.79
CA ARG A 15 22.36 -4.94 1.71
C ARG A 15 21.53 -5.36 0.50
N ASP A 16 20.21 -5.33 0.66
CA ASP A 16 19.27 -5.57 -0.43
C ASP A 16 19.56 -4.62 -1.62
N PRO A 17 19.81 -5.16 -2.83
CA PRO A 17 20.03 -4.36 -4.03
C PRO A 17 18.90 -3.37 -4.33
N ASP A 18 17.65 -3.67 -3.95
CA ASP A 18 16.51 -2.79 -4.16
C ASP A 18 16.51 -1.56 -3.24
N ILE A 19 16.89 -1.73 -1.98
CA ILE A 19 17.12 -0.62 -1.04
C ILE A 19 18.21 0.30 -1.58
N THR A 20 19.33 -0.27 -2.03
CA THR A 20 20.45 0.49 -2.58
C THR A 20 20.03 1.29 -3.81
N ARG A 21 19.25 0.68 -4.71
CA ARG A 21 18.76 1.35 -5.93
C ARG A 21 17.76 2.47 -5.59
N ASP A 22 16.84 2.25 -4.65
CA ASP A 22 15.89 3.28 -4.22
C ASP A 22 16.56 4.44 -3.49
N ALA A 23 17.55 4.16 -2.64
CA ALA A 23 18.33 5.20 -1.97
C ALA A 23 19.11 6.06 -2.98
N LYS A 24 19.66 5.48 -4.05
CA LYS A 24 20.30 6.24 -5.14
C LYS A 24 19.29 7.11 -5.89
N ALA A 25 18.14 6.55 -6.25
CA ALA A 25 17.09 7.30 -6.94
C ALA A 25 16.57 8.46 -6.09
N TRP A 26 16.34 8.22 -4.78
CA TRP A 26 15.91 9.25 -3.85
C TRP A 26 16.95 10.35 -3.65
N ARG A 27 18.23 9.97 -3.49
CA ARG A 27 19.36 10.91 -3.40
C ARG A 27 19.36 11.88 -4.58
N ASP A 28 19.28 11.34 -5.79
CA ASP A 28 19.32 12.13 -7.02
C ASP A 28 18.06 13.00 -7.17
N ALA A 29 16.91 12.47 -6.76
CA ALA A 29 15.64 13.17 -6.90
C ALA A 29 15.43 14.29 -5.87
N ALA A 30 15.75 14.05 -4.60
CA ALA A 30 15.54 14.99 -3.50
C ALA A 30 16.78 15.88 -3.24
N GLY A 31 17.91 15.65 -3.92
CA GLY A 31 19.13 16.44 -3.75
C GLY A 31 19.81 16.25 -2.39
N VAL A 32 19.60 15.09 -1.74
CA VAL A 32 20.15 14.78 -0.40
C VAL A 32 21.42 13.95 -0.48
N LYS A 33 22.09 13.69 0.66
CA LYS A 33 23.25 12.78 0.70
C LYS A 33 22.80 11.32 0.59
N TYR A 34 23.65 10.45 0.04
CA TYR A 34 23.34 9.02 -0.09
C TYR A 34 23.05 8.34 1.26
N THR A 35 23.82 8.67 2.31
CA THR A 35 23.61 8.11 3.65
C THR A 35 22.30 8.57 4.28
N GLU A 36 21.88 9.79 3.99
CA GLU A 36 20.59 10.32 4.42
C GLU A 36 19.45 9.63 3.67
N ALA A 37 19.56 9.52 2.35
CA ALA A 37 18.60 8.75 1.55
C ALA A 37 18.50 7.31 2.04
N LEU A 38 19.63 6.64 2.30
CA LEU A 38 19.65 5.27 2.80
C LEU A 38 18.92 5.14 4.14
N ARG A 39 19.17 6.05 5.09
CA ARG A 39 18.46 6.07 6.38
C ARG A 39 16.95 6.19 6.21
N VAL A 40 16.49 7.03 5.29
CA VAL A 40 15.05 7.18 5.00
C VAL A 40 14.48 5.92 4.36
N ILE A 41 15.18 5.34 3.38
CA ILE A 41 14.71 4.14 2.67
C ILE A 41 14.78 2.89 3.55
N GLU A 42 15.65 2.84 4.55
CA GLU A 42 15.77 1.74 5.53
C GLU A 42 14.87 1.93 6.77
N ASP A 43 14.22 3.09 6.94
CA ASP A 43 13.34 3.35 8.09
C ASP A 43 12.23 2.27 8.16
N PRO A 44 11.98 1.65 9.33
CA PRO A 44 10.97 0.60 9.49
C PRO A 44 9.58 0.98 8.96
N LEU A 45 9.16 2.24 9.10
CA LEU A 45 7.87 2.71 8.61
C LEU A 45 7.81 2.73 7.08
N HIS A 46 8.96 2.82 6.41
CA HIS A 46 9.07 2.75 4.95
C HIS A 46 9.06 1.32 4.43
N GLN A 47 9.16 0.30 5.28
CA GLN A 47 9.22 -1.09 4.85
C GLN A 47 7.84 -1.72 4.61
N GLY A 48 6.76 -0.96 4.80
CA GLY A 48 5.39 -1.42 4.65
C GLY A 48 4.91 -2.22 5.87
N LEU A 49 3.82 -1.76 6.47
CA LEU A 49 3.23 -2.28 7.71
C LEU A 49 2.11 -3.28 7.40
N LEU A 50 1.18 -2.84 6.57
CA LEU A 50 0.03 -3.60 6.08
C LEU A 50 0.25 -4.15 4.67
N GLY A 51 1.29 -3.73 3.95
CA GLY A 51 1.58 -4.24 2.61
C GLY A 51 3.02 -4.05 2.17
N ASP A 52 3.26 -4.19 0.87
CA ASP A 52 4.61 -4.06 0.32
C ASP A 52 5.17 -2.65 0.46
N ARG A 53 6.47 -2.56 0.68
CA ARG A 53 7.19 -1.29 0.64
C ARG A 53 6.88 -0.54 -0.65
N ILE A 54 6.66 0.76 -0.53
CA ILE A 54 6.56 1.62 -1.71
C ILE A 54 7.95 1.75 -2.35
N VAL A 55 8.05 1.33 -3.60
CA VAL A 55 9.29 1.48 -4.39
C VAL A 55 9.43 2.93 -4.82
N VAL A 56 10.49 3.59 -4.36
CA VAL A 56 10.71 5.03 -4.63
C VAL A 56 10.80 5.32 -6.12
N ARG A 57 11.45 4.45 -6.88
CA ARG A 57 11.57 4.61 -8.34
C ARG A 57 10.20 4.68 -9.01
N ASP A 58 9.23 3.90 -8.54
CA ASP A 58 7.88 3.90 -9.08
C ASP A 58 7.14 5.19 -8.71
N LEU A 59 7.29 5.70 -7.48
CA LEU A 59 6.77 7.01 -7.09
C LEU A 59 7.32 8.14 -7.97
N LEU A 60 8.63 8.14 -8.19
CA LEU A 60 9.29 9.15 -9.03
C LEU A 60 8.78 9.08 -10.46
N ARG A 61 8.63 7.86 -11.01
CA ARG A 61 8.05 7.67 -12.35
C ARG A 61 6.62 8.19 -12.42
N MET A 62 5.78 7.94 -11.42
CA MET A 62 4.41 8.48 -11.37
C MET A 62 4.40 10.01 -11.40
N LEU A 63 5.29 10.66 -10.66
CA LEU A 63 5.40 12.12 -10.65
C LEU A 63 5.83 12.71 -12.00
N GLU A 64 6.44 11.91 -12.89
CA GLU A 64 6.80 12.38 -14.23
C GLU A 64 5.78 11.97 -15.30
N GLU A 65 5.26 10.74 -15.24
CA GLU A 65 4.56 10.08 -16.35
C GLU A 65 3.07 9.85 -16.12
N ASP A 66 2.58 9.91 -14.87
CA ASP A 66 1.19 9.59 -14.58
C ASP A 66 0.24 10.58 -15.32
N PRO A 67 -0.82 10.10 -15.99
CA PRO A 67 -1.73 10.99 -16.73
C PRO A 67 -2.35 12.09 -15.87
N LEU A 68 -2.61 11.81 -14.59
CA LEU A 68 -3.23 12.75 -13.66
C LEU A 68 -2.18 13.52 -12.84
N LEU A 69 -1.13 12.85 -12.36
CA LEU A 69 -0.18 13.41 -11.39
C LEU A 69 1.16 13.83 -11.99
N GLY A 70 1.46 13.41 -13.23
CA GLY A 70 2.72 13.66 -13.90
C GLY A 70 2.93 15.15 -14.23
N ARG A 71 4.16 15.53 -14.59
CA ARG A 71 4.52 16.92 -14.95
C ARG A 71 3.66 17.52 -16.05
N SER A 72 3.19 16.69 -16.98
CA SER A 72 2.33 17.08 -18.08
C SER A 72 0.91 16.53 -17.91
N GLY A 73 0.52 16.23 -16.67
CA GLY A 73 -0.80 15.71 -16.35
C GLY A 73 -1.90 16.69 -16.75
N TYR A 74 -3.05 16.14 -17.16
CA TYR A 74 -4.16 16.95 -17.70
C TYR A 74 -4.85 17.81 -16.63
N ALA A 75 -4.61 17.54 -15.35
CA ALA A 75 -5.17 18.31 -14.23
C ALA A 75 -4.25 19.45 -13.77
N GLY A 76 -3.25 19.83 -14.58
CA GLY A 76 -2.30 20.89 -14.23
C GLY A 76 -1.24 20.42 -13.23
N THR A 77 -0.75 21.35 -12.41
CA THR A 77 0.34 21.07 -11.47
C THR A 77 -0.15 20.25 -10.29
N PHE A 78 0.39 19.05 -10.11
CA PHE A 78 0.18 18.25 -8.90
C PHE A 78 1.21 18.58 -7.84
N GLY A 79 0.76 18.88 -6.61
CA GLY A 79 1.63 19.27 -5.49
C GLY A 79 1.10 18.81 -4.14
N ARG A 80 1.70 19.28 -3.05
CA ARG A 80 1.32 18.90 -1.68
C ARG A 80 -0.13 19.21 -1.33
N ASN A 81 -0.73 20.23 -1.93
CA ASN A 81 -2.14 20.58 -1.70
C ASN A 81 -3.12 19.77 -2.56
N GLY A 82 -2.62 18.92 -3.46
CA GLY A 82 -3.41 18.13 -4.40
C GLY A 82 -3.22 18.59 -5.84
N LEU A 83 -4.27 18.51 -6.64
CA LEU A 83 -4.30 19.05 -8.01
C LEU A 83 -4.26 20.57 -8.01
N HIS A 84 -3.87 21.19 -9.13
CA HIS A 84 -3.79 22.65 -9.30
C HIS A 84 -2.92 23.37 -8.27
N ALA A 85 -1.89 22.72 -7.76
CA ALA A 85 -0.99 23.30 -6.77
C ALA A 85 -0.06 24.35 -7.39
N ASP A 86 0.37 25.34 -6.60
CA ASP A 86 1.31 26.36 -7.06
C ASP A 86 2.71 25.81 -7.33
N ILE A 87 3.11 24.75 -6.61
CA ILE A 87 4.43 24.14 -6.67
C ILE A 87 4.25 22.64 -6.91
N ALA A 88 4.99 22.10 -7.88
CA ALA A 88 4.94 20.67 -8.18
C ALA A 88 5.44 19.84 -6.98
N MET A 89 4.86 18.66 -6.79
CA MET A 89 5.26 17.71 -5.73
C MET A 89 6.73 17.32 -5.92
N ARG A 90 7.15 17.16 -7.18
CA ARG A 90 8.52 16.79 -7.56
C ARG A 90 9.58 17.77 -7.07
N ASP A 91 9.23 19.04 -6.98
CA ASP A 91 10.12 20.13 -6.54
C ASP A 91 10.09 20.31 -5.00
N GLN A 92 9.21 19.57 -4.32
CA GLN A 92 9.04 19.61 -2.86
C GLN A 92 9.48 18.31 -2.18
N LEU A 93 10.13 17.39 -2.91
CA LEU A 93 10.58 16.13 -2.34
C LEU A 93 11.51 16.37 -1.14
N SER A 94 11.21 15.68 -0.05
CA SER A 94 11.94 15.73 1.21
C SER A 94 11.64 14.46 2.01
N GLU A 95 12.47 14.15 3.02
CA GLU A 95 12.22 13.03 3.94
C GLU A 95 10.77 13.07 4.47
N ARG A 96 10.30 14.27 4.81
CA ARG A 96 8.93 14.49 5.27
C ARG A 96 7.89 14.10 4.23
N VAL A 97 8.02 14.55 2.97
CA VAL A 97 7.05 14.21 1.91
C VAL A 97 7.00 12.70 1.66
N LEU A 98 8.16 12.02 1.66
CA LEU A 98 8.18 10.57 1.50
C LEU A 98 7.50 9.85 2.67
N ARG A 99 7.79 10.29 3.90
CA ARG A 99 7.13 9.77 5.11
C ARG A 99 5.62 9.97 5.06
N GLU A 100 5.14 11.16 4.67
CA GLU A 100 3.71 11.45 4.51
C GLU A 100 3.05 10.48 3.51
N VAL A 101 3.68 10.22 2.36
CA VAL A 101 3.16 9.31 1.32
C VAL A 101 3.12 7.87 1.82
N VAL A 102 4.20 7.41 2.45
CA VAL A 102 4.29 6.04 2.99
C VAL A 102 3.24 5.81 4.07
N LEU A 103 3.13 6.70 5.05
CA LEU A 103 2.15 6.56 6.13
C LEU A 103 0.71 6.65 5.60
N ALA A 104 0.45 7.54 4.65
CA ALA A 104 -0.86 7.61 3.99
C ALA A 104 -1.20 6.31 3.25
N ALA A 105 -0.22 5.65 2.62
CA ALA A 105 -0.45 4.36 1.95
C ALA A 105 -0.83 3.27 2.95
N GLU A 106 -0.20 3.24 4.13
CA GLU A 106 -0.57 2.28 5.18
C GLU A 106 -1.99 2.52 5.70
N VAL A 107 -2.38 3.79 5.92
CA VAL A 107 -3.77 4.13 6.27
C VAL A 107 -4.73 3.69 5.15
N LEU A 108 -4.40 3.91 3.89
CA LEU A 108 -5.26 3.51 2.76
C LEU A 108 -5.38 1.99 2.64
N ARG A 109 -4.31 1.24 2.90
CA ARG A 109 -4.28 -0.24 2.85
C ARG A 109 -5.18 -0.90 3.89
N MET A 110 -5.55 -0.19 4.95
CA MET A 110 -6.45 -0.78 5.95
C MET A 110 -7.87 -0.99 5.44
N PHE A 111 -8.27 -0.23 4.42
CA PHE A 111 -9.61 -0.26 3.83
C PHE A 111 -9.73 -1.29 2.73
N THR A 112 -10.93 -1.87 2.63
CA THR A 112 -11.34 -2.66 1.48
C THR A 112 -11.46 -1.75 0.26
N ARG A 113 -10.87 -2.19 -0.85
CA ARG A 113 -11.01 -1.51 -2.15
C ARG A 113 -12.47 -1.51 -2.57
N SER A 114 -12.95 -0.38 -3.10
CA SER A 114 -14.29 -0.32 -3.65
C SER A 114 -14.42 -1.21 -4.88
N LYS A 115 -15.50 -2.02 -4.95
CA LYS A 115 -15.72 -3.05 -5.98
C LYS A 115 -16.15 -2.48 -7.35
N THR A 116 -16.35 -1.17 -7.41
CA THR A 116 -17.07 -0.47 -8.49
C THR A 116 -16.24 -0.26 -9.76
N LEU A 117 -14.97 -0.66 -9.77
CA LEU A 117 -14.13 -0.79 -10.97
C LEU A 117 -13.35 -2.10 -10.92
N ALA A 118 -13.33 -2.85 -12.03
CA ALA A 118 -12.46 -4.00 -12.18
C ALA A 118 -10.97 -3.59 -12.03
N PRO A 119 -10.09 -4.47 -11.52
CA PRO A 119 -8.67 -4.16 -11.37
C PRO A 119 -8.04 -3.79 -12.73
N GLY A 120 -7.35 -2.65 -12.80
CA GLY A 120 -6.74 -2.16 -14.04
C GLY A 120 -7.68 -1.41 -14.99
N GLY A 121 -8.96 -1.25 -14.62
CA GLY A 121 -9.86 -0.34 -15.30
C GLY A 121 -9.54 1.11 -14.94
N THR A 122 -8.52 1.70 -15.57
CA THR A 122 -8.59 3.14 -15.82
C THR A 122 -9.87 3.34 -16.62
N PRO A 123 -10.84 4.16 -16.19
CA PRO A 123 -11.93 4.55 -17.08
C PRO A 123 -11.28 5.00 -18.39
N THR A 124 -11.72 4.46 -19.52
CA THR A 124 -11.15 4.80 -20.82
C THR A 124 -11.32 6.30 -21.01
N LEU A 125 -10.26 7.07 -20.72
CA LEU A 125 -10.23 8.50 -20.98
C LEU A 125 -10.34 8.61 -22.50
N THR A 126 -11.39 9.26 -22.98
CA THR A 126 -11.42 9.68 -24.38
C THR A 126 -10.25 10.64 -24.62
N ALA A 127 -9.86 10.84 -25.88
CA ALA A 127 -8.82 11.82 -26.26
C ALA A 127 -9.10 13.27 -25.78
N ALA A 128 -10.27 13.53 -25.17
CA ALA A 128 -10.68 14.79 -24.55
C ALA A 128 -10.66 14.78 -23.01
N GLY A 129 -10.20 13.71 -22.33
CA GLY A 129 -10.05 13.68 -20.88
C GLY A 129 -11.35 13.57 -20.06
N ILE A 130 -12.49 13.30 -20.70
CA ILE A 130 -13.80 13.16 -20.04
C ILE A 130 -14.10 11.66 -19.80
N PRO A 131 -14.50 11.24 -18.58
CA PRO A 131 -14.91 9.85 -18.32
C PRO A 131 -16.20 9.46 -19.05
N PHE A 132 -16.29 8.19 -19.45
CA PHE A 132 -17.47 7.52 -19.99
C PHE A 132 -18.57 7.35 -18.91
N ASP A 133 -19.82 7.51 -19.33
CA ASP A 133 -21.10 7.33 -18.62
C ASP A 133 -21.33 8.10 -17.31
N THR A 134 -22.01 9.24 -17.42
CA THR A 134 -22.47 10.05 -16.28
C THR A 134 -23.39 9.31 -15.31
N SER A 135 -23.97 8.17 -15.69
CA SER A 135 -24.81 7.36 -14.79
C SER A 135 -24.01 6.61 -13.71
N LEU A 136 -22.69 6.46 -13.88
CA LEU A 136 -21.80 5.87 -12.86
C LEU A 136 -21.20 6.91 -11.90
N ILE A 137 -21.27 8.20 -12.24
CA ILE A 137 -20.75 9.29 -11.38
C ILE A 137 -21.48 9.29 -10.04
N ASP A 138 -22.81 9.20 -10.04
CA ASP A 138 -23.63 9.12 -8.82
C ASP A 138 -23.26 7.91 -7.94
N LEU A 139 -22.85 6.79 -8.55
CA LEU A 139 -22.44 5.59 -7.85
C LEU A 139 -21.07 5.79 -7.18
N TYR A 140 -20.10 6.34 -7.90
CA TYR A 140 -18.79 6.67 -7.33
C TYR A 140 -18.86 7.75 -6.27
N GLU A 141 -19.73 8.76 -6.44
CA GLU A 141 -19.93 9.82 -5.44
C GLU A 141 -20.44 9.28 -4.10
N ARG A 142 -21.29 8.25 -4.15
CA ARG A 142 -21.86 7.59 -2.96
C ARG A 142 -20.89 6.59 -2.33
N GLU A 143 -20.06 5.92 -3.12
CA GLU A 143 -19.26 4.81 -2.62
C GLU A 143 -17.82 5.20 -2.28
N TRP A 144 -17.26 6.25 -2.90
CA TRP A 144 -15.85 6.61 -2.77
C TRP A 144 -15.63 7.81 -1.85
N VAL A 145 -14.42 7.90 -1.30
CA VAL A 145 -14.02 8.90 -0.32
C VAL A 145 -13.22 10.01 -0.98
N SER A 146 -13.49 11.27 -0.63
CA SER A 146 -12.66 12.38 -1.10
C SER A 146 -11.27 12.32 -0.46
N SER A 147 -10.22 12.64 -1.22
CA SER A 147 -8.84 12.71 -0.70
C SER A 147 -8.73 13.68 0.47
N TYR A 148 -9.55 14.73 0.49
CA TYR A 148 -9.63 15.67 1.61
C TYR A 148 -10.18 15.01 2.89
N GLU A 149 -11.26 14.24 2.78
CA GLU A 149 -11.82 13.50 3.92
C GLU A 149 -10.83 12.44 4.41
N MET A 150 -10.21 11.72 3.47
CA MET A 150 -9.21 10.70 3.79
C MET A 150 -7.99 11.30 4.48
N LYS A 151 -7.53 12.47 4.03
CA LYS A 151 -6.43 13.23 4.65
C LYS A 151 -6.72 13.50 6.13
N HIS A 152 -7.89 14.03 6.47
CA HIS A 152 -8.27 14.29 7.87
C HIS A 152 -8.34 13.00 8.69
N THR A 153 -8.84 11.91 8.11
CA THR A 153 -8.86 10.60 8.79
C THR A 153 -7.43 10.09 9.04
N ALA A 154 -6.53 10.22 8.06
CA ALA A 154 -5.13 9.86 8.20
C ALA A 154 -4.42 10.71 9.27
N GLU A 155 -4.61 12.03 9.29
CA GLU A 155 -4.05 12.93 10.31
C GLU A 155 -4.51 12.55 11.73
N GLN A 156 -5.79 12.23 11.92
CA GLN A 156 -6.30 11.78 13.22
C GLN A 156 -5.68 10.45 13.65
N MET A 157 -5.53 9.50 12.73
CA MET A 157 -5.01 8.17 13.04
C MET A 157 -3.49 8.19 13.29
N LEU A 158 -2.76 8.99 12.52
CA LEU A 158 -1.30 9.12 12.58
C LEU A 158 -0.83 10.15 13.59
N GLY A 159 -1.73 10.95 14.18
CA GLY A 159 -1.43 12.02 15.13
C GLY A 159 -0.35 11.74 16.18
N PRO A 160 -0.27 10.53 16.77
CA PRO A 160 0.80 10.16 17.71
C PRO A 160 2.22 10.12 17.11
N ILE A 161 2.36 9.97 15.79
CA ILE A 161 3.63 9.79 15.07
C ILE A 161 3.90 10.94 14.11
N ASP A 162 2.91 11.31 13.29
CA ASP A 162 2.99 12.43 12.35
C ASP A 162 1.65 13.17 12.33
N PRO A 163 1.57 14.38 12.93
CA PRO A 163 0.31 15.10 13.08
C PRO A 163 -0.20 15.71 11.78
N TYR A 164 0.56 15.67 10.69
CA TYR A 164 0.18 16.31 9.43
C TYR A 164 0.50 15.45 8.23
N ILE A 165 -0.51 15.22 7.39
CA ILE A 165 -0.37 14.55 6.11
C ILE A 165 -0.93 15.48 5.03
N SER A 166 -0.14 15.77 4.01
CA SER A 166 -0.63 16.63 2.92
C SER A 166 -1.65 15.91 2.02
N ASN A 167 -2.60 16.65 1.44
CA ASN A 167 -3.62 16.06 0.54
C ASN A 167 -2.94 15.37 -0.67
N GLY A 168 -1.92 16.01 -1.24
CA GLY A 168 -1.11 15.42 -2.31
C GLY A 168 -0.42 14.12 -1.90
N ALA A 169 0.03 13.98 -0.65
CA ALA A 169 0.60 12.72 -0.18
C ALA A 169 -0.44 11.59 -0.20
N VAL A 170 -1.69 11.86 0.21
CA VAL A 170 -2.80 10.88 0.15
C VAL A 170 -3.10 10.48 -1.30
N ILE A 171 -3.13 11.43 -2.22
CA ILE A 171 -3.41 11.18 -3.65
C ILE A 171 -2.31 10.34 -4.29
N LEU A 172 -1.06 10.70 -4.04
CA LEU A 172 0.10 9.97 -4.54
C LEU A 172 0.16 8.55 -3.94
N ALA A 173 -0.11 8.42 -2.65
CA ALA A 173 -0.16 7.14 -1.96
C ALA A 173 -1.24 6.21 -2.55
N ALA A 174 -2.45 6.72 -2.76
CA ALA A 174 -3.55 5.97 -3.37
C ALA A 174 -3.17 5.45 -4.76
N THR A 175 -2.60 6.33 -5.58
CA THR A 175 -2.12 5.97 -6.93
C THR A 175 -1.01 4.93 -6.86
N ALA A 176 -0.06 5.10 -5.94
CA ALA A 176 1.08 4.21 -5.78
C ALA A 176 0.71 2.78 -5.38
N ILE A 177 -0.34 2.60 -4.56
CA ILE A 177 -0.84 1.28 -4.18
C ILE A 177 -1.92 0.76 -5.15
N GLY A 178 -2.15 1.47 -6.27
CA GLY A 178 -3.08 1.09 -7.31
C GLY A 178 -4.55 1.16 -6.89
N LEU A 179 -4.91 2.08 -5.99
CA LEU A 179 -6.30 2.42 -5.76
C LEU A 179 -6.82 3.27 -6.93
N PRO A 180 -8.06 3.03 -7.39
CA PRO A 180 -8.69 3.91 -8.35
C PRO A 180 -8.78 5.35 -7.81
N THR A 181 -8.39 6.31 -8.64
CA THR A 181 -8.52 7.75 -8.36
C THR A 181 -9.28 8.43 -9.50
N MET A 182 -10.13 9.40 -9.17
CA MET A 182 -10.92 10.17 -10.14
C MET A 182 -11.01 11.63 -9.71
N ARG A 183 -10.97 12.58 -10.65
CA ARG A 183 -11.16 14.01 -10.31
C ARG A 183 -12.52 14.22 -9.65
N PHE A 184 -12.54 15.07 -8.62
CA PHE A 184 -13.77 15.43 -7.92
C PHE A 184 -14.61 16.40 -8.75
N GLU A 185 -14.00 17.53 -9.13
CA GLU A 185 -14.55 18.56 -10.01
C GLU A 185 -13.37 19.13 -10.84
N GLU A 186 -13.66 19.88 -11.90
CA GLU A 186 -12.62 20.44 -12.78
C GLU A 186 -11.63 21.31 -12.00
N ASP A 187 -12.09 22.22 -11.15
CA ASP A 187 -11.20 23.14 -10.42
C ASP A 187 -10.86 22.68 -8.99
N SER A 188 -11.30 21.48 -8.59
CA SER A 188 -11.05 20.98 -7.24
C SER A 188 -9.63 20.44 -7.11
N PRO A 189 -8.90 20.75 -6.02
CA PRO A 189 -7.60 20.14 -5.73
C PRO A 189 -7.73 18.68 -5.30
N ASN A 190 -8.96 18.18 -5.11
CA ASN A 190 -9.24 16.88 -4.53
C ASN A 190 -9.61 15.84 -5.60
N VAL A 191 -9.39 14.57 -5.24
CA VAL A 191 -9.83 13.42 -6.03
C VAL A 191 -10.74 12.53 -5.18
N ARG A 192 -11.55 11.71 -5.83
CA ARG A 192 -12.22 10.55 -5.23
C ARG A 192 -11.25 9.38 -5.22
N ILE A 193 -11.21 8.65 -4.13
CA ILE A 193 -10.36 7.48 -3.93
C ILE A 193 -11.27 6.25 -3.73
N GLY A 194 -11.01 5.19 -4.48
CA GLY A 194 -11.76 3.94 -4.49
C GLY A 194 -11.59 3.07 -3.24
N VAL A 195 -11.94 3.61 -2.07
CA VAL A 195 -12.07 2.89 -0.79
C VAL A 195 -13.54 2.85 -0.35
N SER A 196 -13.90 1.87 0.48
CA SER A 196 -15.25 1.76 1.03
C SER A 196 -15.63 2.97 1.89
N ARG A 197 -16.63 3.76 1.46
CA ARG A 197 -17.16 4.87 2.27
C ARG A 197 -17.73 4.40 3.61
N GLU A 198 -18.40 3.25 3.65
CA GLU A 198 -18.96 2.73 4.89
C GLU A 198 -17.89 2.42 5.94
N GLU A 199 -16.75 1.87 5.52
CA GLU A 199 -15.61 1.61 6.40
C GLU A 199 -14.93 2.90 6.83
N HIS A 200 -14.73 3.85 5.90
CA HIS A 200 -14.19 5.17 6.23
C HIS A 200 -15.06 5.91 7.26
N ASP A 201 -16.38 5.96 7.05
CA ASP A 201 -17.30 6.61 7.98
C ASP A 201 -17.40 5.89 9.32
N HIS A 202 -17.16 4.58 9.35
CA HIS A 202 -17.00 3.83 10.60
C HIS A 202 -15.75 4.27 11.37
N VAL A 203 -14.58 4.29 10.71
CA VAL A 203 -13.30 4.72 11.32
C VAL A 203 -13.39 6.16 11.82
N ARG A 204 -13.90 7.08 11.00
CA ARG A 204 -14.04 8.49 11.38
C ARG A 204 -14.87 8.66 12.67
N ARG A 205 -15.95 7.88 12.82
CA ARG A 205 -16.77 7.88 14.05
C ARG A 205 -16.03 7.29 15.25
N MET A 206 -15.18 6.28 15.06
CA MET A 206 -14.35 5.74 16.13
C MET A 206 -13.33 6.78 16.64
N LEU A 207 -12.67 7.50 15.72
CA LEU A 207 -11.64 8.49 16.02
C LEU A 207 -12.21 9.75 16.69
N ASN A 208 -13.39 10.22 16.29
CA ASN A 208 -14.03 11.42 16.86
C ASN A 208 -14.55 11.26 18.32
N GLY A 209 -14.44 10.07 18.92
CA GLY A 209 -14.58 9.88 20.38
C GLY A 209 -15.93 10.17 21.04
N GLY A 210 -17.01 10.39 20.29
CA GLY A 210 -18.33 10.78 20.81
C GLY A 210 -19.31 9.63 21.13
N SER A 211 -20.54 9.99 21.51
CA SER A 211 -21.67 9.07 21.75
C SER A 211 -22.07 8.23 20.52
N ASP A 212 -21.62 8.63 19.34
CA ASP A 212 -21.86 7.97 18.05
C ASP A 212 -20.82 6.90 17.69
N ARG A 213 -20.04 6.43 18.67
CA ARG A 213 -19.16 5.28 18.44
C ARG A 213 -19.98 4.07 17.96
N PRO A 214 -19.63 3.50 16.79
CA PRO A 214 -20.39 2.41 16.22
C PRO A 214 -20.34 1.19 17.15
N LYS A 215 -21.52 0.64 17.46
CA LYS A 215 -21.66 -0.48 18.41
C LYS A 215 -21.28 -1.85 17.84
N THR A 216 -21.12 -1.96 16.51
CA THR A 216 -20.87 -3.23 15.82
C THR A 216 -19.64 -3.11 14.93
N GLY A 217 -18.79 -4.13 14.90
CA GLY A 217 -17.58 -4.18 14.04
C GLY A 217 -17.86 -4.49 12.57
N ARG A 218 -19.12 -4.46 12.12
CA ARG A 218 -19.53 -4.90 10.77
C ARG A 218 -18.85 -4.13 9.63
N ASN A 219 -18.46 -2.88 9.89
CA ASN A 219 -17.80 -2.00 8.91
C ASN A 219 -16.40 -1.58 9.40
N LEU A 220 -15.79 -2.35 10.31
CA LEU A 220 -14.42 -2.11 10.72
C LEU A 220 -13.50 -2.54 9.56
N PRO A 221 -12.63 -1.65 9.03
CA PRO A 221 -11.71 -2.05 7.98
C PRO A 221 -10.78 -3.17 8.46
N PRO A 222 -10.45 -4.16 7.59
CA PRO A 222 -9.68 -5.33 7.99
C PRO A 222 -8.30 -5.00 8.56
N GLY A 223 -7.62 -3.98 8.04
CA GLY A 223 -6.29 -3.59 8.51
C GLY A 223 -6.29 -2.68 9.75
N TYR A 224 -7.45 -2.19 10.21
CA TYR A 224 -7.52 -1.13 11.21
C TYR A 224 -6.84 -1.53 12.53
N THR A 225 -7.21 -2.67 13.11
CA THR A 225 -6.70 -3.11 14.42
C THR A 225 -5.19 -3.32 14.38
N ARG A 226 -4.68 -3.90 13.29
CA ARG A 226 -3.25 -4.13 13.12
C ARG A 226 -2.48 -2.83 12.97
N LEU A 227 -2.92 -1.93 12.09
CA LEU A 227 -2.25 -0.64 11.92
C LEU A 227 -2.27 0.15 13.22
N GLN A 228 -3.40 0.19 13.92
CA GLN A 228 -3.49 0.87 15.22
C GLN A 228 -2.50 0.31 16.24
N ALA A 229 -2.34 -1.02 16.32
CA ALA A 229 -1.37 -1.65 17.21
C ALA A 229 0.07 -1.21 16.88
N VAL A 230 0.47 -1.28 15.60
CA VAL A 230 1.79 -0.84 15.15
C VAL A 230 2.03 0.64 15.47
N LEU A 231 1.06 1.51 15.17
CA LEU A 231 1.20 2.95 15.41
C LEU A 231 1.32 3.26 16.90
N MET A 232 0.58 2.56 17.78
CA MET A 232 0.74 2.72 19.23
C MET A 232 2.16 2.35 19.68
N ARG A 233 2.69 1.21 19.22
CA ARG A 233 4.05 0.76 19.57
C ARG A 233 5.11 1.71 19.03
N ALA A 234 4.99 2.13 17.78
CA ALA A 234 5.88 3.10 17.15
C ALA A 234 5.88 4.43 17.92
N SER A 235 4.71 4.92 18.34
CA SER A 235 4.61 6.15 19.16
C SER A 235 5.23 6.01 20.55
N ALA A 236 5.27 4.79 21.10
CA ALA A 236 5.94 4.47 22.36
C ALA A 236 7.46 4.25 22.20
N GLY A 237 7.99 4.32 20.98
CA GLY A 237 9.39 4.02 20.68
C GLY A 237 9.74 2.52 20.79
N GLU A 238 8.73 1.65 20.78
CA GLU A 238 8.93 0.21 20.81
C GLU A 238 9.29 -0.34 19.42
N THR A 239 10.09 -1.40 19.38
CA THR A 239 10.41 -2.09 18.13
C THR A 239 9.20 -2.87 17.63
N PHE A 240 8.75 -2.57 16.41
CA PHE A 240 7.66 -3.27 15.73
C PHE A 240 8.14 -4.01 14.47
N GLU A 241 9.44 -4.25 14.34
CA GLU A 241 10.05 -4.92 13.18
C GLU A 241 9.47 -6.32 12.93
N GLN A 242 9.01 -7.01 13.98
CA GLN A 242 8.33 -8.29 13.90
C GLN A 242 6.91 -8.19 13.31
N GLU A 243 6.31 -7.00 13.32
CA GLU A 243 4.99 -6.73 12.74
C GLU A 243 5.07 -6.21 11.30
N LEU A 244 6.27 -5.80 10.85
CA LEU A 244 6.54 -5.57 9.43
C LEU A 244 6.24 -6.87 8.71
N THR A 245 5.36 -6.79 7.71
CA THR A 245 4.68 -7.95 7.14
C THR A 245 5.66 -9.04 6.69
N ILE A 246 6.88 -8.68 6.32
CA ILE A 246 8.00 -9.59 6.02
C ILE A 246 9.34 -8.80 6.18
N PRO A 247 10.43 -9.37 6.74
CA PRO A 247 11.78 -8.81 6.61
C PRO A 247 12.15 -8.61 5.13
N LEU A 248 12.80 -7.49 4.77
CA LEU A 248 13.20 -7.19 3.39
C LEU A 248 13.85 -8.37 2.65
N THR A 249 14.63 -9.18 3.36
CA THR A 249 15.34 -10.37 2.85
C THR A 249 14.43 -11.52 2.41
N MET A 250 13.16 -11.51 2.81
CA MET A 250 12.18 -12.58 2.57
C MET A 250 11.02 -12.15 1.64
N ARG A 251 11.04 -10.93 1.08
CA ARG A 251 10.01 -10.48 0.11
C ARG A 251 10.44 -10.80 -1.31
N LYS A 252 9.98 -11.92 -1.88
CA LYS A 252 10.18 -12.26 -3.30
C LYS A 252 8.85 -12.55 -4.01
N PRO A 253 8.07 -11.52 -4.38
CA PRO A 253 6.89 -11.69 -5.25
C PRO A 253 7.23 -12.32 -6.62
N ASP A 254 8.51 -12.44 -6.97
CA ASP A 254 9.00 -13.17 -8.15
C ASP A 254 9.27 -14.66 -7.91
N SER A 255 8.88 -15.24 -6.77
CA SER A 255 9.01 -16.69 -6.56
C SER A 255 8.32 -17.45 -7.70
N PRO A 256 9.01 -18.42 -8.33
CA PRO A 256 8.41 -19.30 -9.32
C PRO A 256 7.15 -20.00 -8.79
N PHE A 257 7.11 -20.34 -7.50
CA PHE A 257 5.95 -20.96 -6.89
C PHE A 257 4.78 -19.99 -6.73
N HIS A 258 5.02 -18.77 -6.26
CA HIS A 258 3.99 -17.73 -6.18
C HIS A 258 3.34 -17.49 -7.55
N ARG A 259 4.14 -17.23 -8.59
CA ARG A 259 3.62 -17.00 -9.95
C ARG A 259 2.84 -18.19 -10.48
N TRP A 260 3.36 -19.40 -10.23
CA TRP A 260 2.67 -20.63 -10.62
C TRP A 260 1.32 -20.77 -9.91
N LEU A 261 1.25 -20.49 -8.60
CA LEU A 261 0.05 -20.60 -7.79
C LEU A 261 -1.01 -19.58 -8.20
N VAL A 262 -0.61 -18.32 -8.45
CA VAL A 262 -1.51 -17.28 -8.98
C VAL A 262 -2.05 -17.67 -10.37
N ALA A 263 -1.24 -18.30 -11.21
CA ALA A 263 -1.71 -18.79 -12.51
C ALA A 263 -2.77 -19.92 -12.41
N GLN A 264 -3.02 -20.47 -11.22
CA GLN A 264 -4.06 -21.49 -10.99
C GLN A 264 -5.45 -20.91 -10.73
N SER A 265 -5.61 -19.57 -10.66
CA SER A 265 -6.88 -18.93 -10.31
C SER A 265 -8.03 -19.23 -11.28
N ASP A 266 -7.75 -19.60 -12.53
CA ASP A 266 -8.78 -19.95 -13.52
C ASP A 266 -9.32 -21.39 -13.40
N ARG A 267 -8.79 -22.19 -12.46
CA ARG A 267 -9.30 -23.55 -12.25
C ARG A 267 -10.74 -23.54 -11.73
N THR A 268 -11.49 -24.59 -12.02
CA THR A 268 -12.83 -24.76 -11.46
C THR A 268 -12.77 -25.40 -10.07
N GLY A 269 -13.78 -25.12 -9.23
CA GLY A 269 -13.94 -25.79 -7.94
C GLY A 269 -13.07 -25.19 -6.84
N ILE A 270 -12.77 -25.99 -5.80
CA ILE A 270 -12.09 -25.50 -4.60
C ILE A 270 -10.66 -25.02 -4.88
N LEU A 271 -9.95 -25.65 -5.82
CA LEU A 271 -8.56 -25.29 -6.15
C LEU A 271 -8.48 -23.90 -6.78
N GLY A 272 -9.34 -23.60 -7.75
CA GLY A 272 -9.35 -22.27 -8.35
C GLY A 272 -9.80 -21.19 -7.39
N ARG A 273 -10.83 -21.46 -6.56
CA ARG A 273 -11.23 -20.55 -5.49
C ARG A 273 -10.09 -20.28 -4.51
N MET A 274 -9.38 -21.32 -4.06
CA MET A 274 -8.25 -21.16 -3.14
C MET A 274 -7.11 -20.36 -3.77
N ALA A 275 -6.76 -20.63 -5.03
CA ALA A 275 -5.75 -19.86 -5.74
C ALA A 275 -6.18 -18.40 -5.98
N GLN A 276 -7.46 -18.15 -6.26
CA GLN A 276 -8.04 -16.82 -6.42
C GLN A 276 -8.03 -16.05 -5.08
N ASP A 277 -8.51 -16.67 -4.00
CA ASP A 277 -8.53 -16.09 -2.65
C ASP A 277 -7.10 -15.82 -2.16
N TYR A 278 -6.17 -16.73 -2.44
CA TYR A 278 -4.75 -16.52 -2.19
C TYR A 278 -4.20 -15.33 -2.99
N ALA A 279 -4.41 -15.29 -4.31
CA ALA A 279 -3.90 -14.22 -5.16
C ALA A 279 -4.48 -12.86 -4.72
N GLU A 280 -5.77 -12.83 -4.41
CA GLU A 280 -6.45 -11.64 -3.91
C GLU A 280 -5.95 -11.26 -2.52
N GLY A 281 -5.74 -12.22 -1.62
CA GLY A 281 -5.19 -11.97 -0.29
C GLY A 281 -3.75 -11.46 -0.31
N VAL A 282 -2.91 -11.91 -1.25
CA VAL A 282 -1.59 -11.32 -1.49
C VAL A 282 -1.72 -9.90 -2.05
N ARG A 283 -2.55 -9.73 -3.09
CA ARG A 283 -2.75 -8.45 -3.78
C ARG A 283 -3.35 -7.36 -2.87
N LEU A 284 -4.24 -7.76 -1.96
CA LEU A 284 -4.83 -6.92 -0.92
C LEU A 284 -3.97 -6.86 0.35
N SER A 285 -2.85 -7.57 0.38
CA SER A 285 -1.93 -7.64 1.52
C SER A 285 -2.59 -8.16 2.82
N HIS A 286 -3.65 -8.96 2.71
CA HIS A 286 -4.19 -9.74 3.82
C HIS A 286 -3.17 -10.76 4.33
N HIS A 287 -2.33 -11.29 3.44
CA HIS A 287 -1.24 -12.20 3.77
C HIS A 287 -0.07 -12.11 2.79
N ARG A 288 1.04 -12.77 3.15
CA ARG A 288 2.27 -12.79 2.34
C ARG A 288 2.13 -13.60 1.05
N ALA A 289 2.91 -13.24 0.03
CA ALA A 289 3.25 -14.16 -1.05
C ALA A 289 4.00 -15.37 -0.47
N VAL A 290 3.81 -16.55 -1.04
CA VAL A 290 4.44 -17.79 -0.56
C VAL A 290 5.58 -18.12 -1.50
N ASP A 291 6.76 -18.32 -0.93
CA ASP A 291 7.95 -18.58 -1.72
C ASP A 291 8.08 -20.06 -2.10
N SER A 292 7.48 -20.94 -1.30
CA SER A 292 7.53 -22.38 -1.48
C SER A 292 6.19 -23.06 -1.16
N PRO A 293 6.01 -24.32 -1.61
CA PRO A 293 4.92 -25.18 -1.18
C PRO A 293 4.71 -25.25 0.34
N ASP A 294 5.80 -25.29 1.11
CA ASP A 294 5.72 -25.45 2.56
C ASP A 294 5.25 -24.15 3.23
N ASP A 295 5.64 -22.99 2.69
CA ASP A 295 5.15 -21.67 3.13
C ASP A 295 3.64 -21.53 2.93
N LEU A 296 3.08 -22.15 1.88
CA LEU A 296 1.64 -22.15 1.67
C LEU A 296 0.91 -22.90 2.76
N ILE A 297 1.42 -24.07 3.17
CA ILE A 297 0.82 -24.86 4.25
C ILE A 297 0.88 -24.09 5.58
N GLU A 298 2.01 -23.48 5.88
CA GLU A 298 2.17 -22.65 7.08
C GLU A 298 1.20 -21.46 7.08
N LEU A 299 1.07 -20.79 5.93
CA LEU A 299 0.15 -19.67 5.76
C LEU A 299 -1.30 -20.09 6.04
N MET A 300 -1.75 -21.22 5.47
CA MET A 300 -3.11 -21.71 5.67
C MET A 300 -3.40 -22.06 7.13
N GLY A 301 -2.42 -22.66 7.82
CA GLY A 301 -2.52 -22.92 9.25
C GLY A 301 -2.66 -21.66 10.10
N THR A 302 -2.04 -20.56 9.67
CA THR A 302 -2.14 -19.25 10.34
C THR A 302 -3.49 -18.57 10.11
N LEU A 303 -4.04 -18.70 8.90
CA LEU A 303 -5.31 -18.08 8.51
C LEU A 303 -6.56 -18.78 9.11
N SER A 304 -6.39 -19.86 9.88
CA SER A 304 -7.49 -20.66 10.44
C SER A 304 -8.53 -21.05 9.39
N SER A 305 -8.03 -21.60 8.27
CA SER A 305 -8.84 -21.86 7.09
C SER A 305 -9.77 -23.08 7.26
N ALA A 306 -10.80 -23.19 6.41
CA ALA A 306 -11.65 -24.37 6.41
C ALA A 306 -10.85 -25.60 5.90
N PRO A 307 -11.12 -26.83 6.38
CA PRO A 307 -10.32 -28.02 6.04
C PRO A 307 -10.16 -28.29 4.54
N GLU A 308 -11.13 -27.86 3.73
CA GLU A 308 -11.11 -27.95 2.28
C GLU A 308 -10.04 -27.06 1.62
N PHE A 309 -9.70 -25.91 2.23
CA PHE A 309 -8.62 -25.04 1.78
C PHE A 309 -7.24 -25.58 2.19
N ASP A 310 -7.12 -26.20 3.38
CA ASP A 310 -5.89 -26.90 3.78
C ASP A 310 -5.59 -28.07 2.82
N HIS A 311 -6.62 -28.81 2.42
CA HIS A 311 -6.46 -29.89 1.43
C HIS A 311 -6.07 -29.36 0.04
N ALA A 312 -6.69 -28.26 -0.40
CA ALA A 312 -6.33 -27.59 -1.64
C ALA A 312 -4.87 -27.11 -1.63
N ALA A 313 -4.41 -26.53 -0.52
CA ALA A 313 -3.02 -26.10 -0.35
C ALA A 313 -2.04 -27.27 -0.42
N ALA A 314 -2.34 -28.38 0.27
CA ALA A 314 -1.55 -29.62 0.20
C ALA A 314 -1.50 -30.18 -1.23
N GLN A 315 -2.60 -30.10 -1.97
CA GLN A 315 -2.65 -30.52 -3.35
C GLN A 315 -1.77 -29.64 -4.26
N PHE A 316 -1.87 -28.31 -4.16
CA PHE A 316 -0.99 -27.40 -4.90
C PHE A 316 0.50 -27.64 -4.57
N ALA A 317 0.80 -27.86 -3.30
CA ALA A 317 2.15 -28.19 -2.85
C ALA A 317 2.69 -29.47 -3.52
N ALA A 318 1.88 -30.53 -3.58
CA ALA A 318 2.25 -31.78 -4.22
C ALA A 318 2.40 -31.66 -5.75
N GLU A 319 1.44 -30.98 -6.41
CA GLU A 319 1.46 -30.76 -7.86
C GLU A 319 2.73 -30.00 -8.29
N TYR A 320 3.08 -28.92 -7.59
CA TYR A 320 4.28 -28.15 -7.89
C TYR A 320 5.58 -28.95 -7.66
N LYS A 321 5.66 -29.72 -6.56
CA LYS A 321 6.82 -30.59 -6.30
C LYS A 321 7.00 -31.64 -7.41
N SER A 322 5.89 -32.18 -7.95
CA SER A 322 5.92 -33.11 -9.08
C SER A 322 6.43 -32.44 -10.36
N LEU A 323 5.99 -31.22 -10.66
CA LEU A 323 6.45 -30.45 -11.83
C LEU A 323 7.95 -30.19 -11.78
N MET A 324 8.49 -29.86 -10.60
CA MET A 324 9.92 -29.57 -10.42
C MET A 324 10.81 -30.82 -10.34
N SER A 325 10.23 -32.01 -10.16
CA SER A 325 10.96 -33.29 -10.09
C SER A 325 11.03 -34.00 -11.44
N THR A 326 10.44 -33.43 -12.49
CA THR A 326 10.49 -33.99 -13.84
C THR A 326 11.78 -33.48 -14.52
N PRO A 327 12.71 -34.38 -14.92
CA PRO A 327 14.05 -34.01 -15.40
C PRO A 327 14.08 -33.29 -16.75
#